data_AF-A0A2D7HQL3-F1
#
_entry.id   AF-A0A2D7HQL3-F1
#
_cell.length_a   1.000
_cell.length_b   1.000
_cell.length_c   1.000
_cell.angle_alpha   90.00
_cell.angle_beta   90.00
_cell.angle_gamma   90.00
#
_symmetry.space_group_name_H-M   'P 1'
#
loop_
_entity.id
_entity.type
_entity.pdbx_description
1 polymer ?
#
loop_
_entity_poly.entity_id
_entity_poly.type
_entity_poly.pdbx_seq_one_letter_code
_entity_poly.pdbx_strand_id
1 'polypeptide(L)'
;MCIPSIFLGLVLLKKYEEFLNLNYLVSFVIVISIFLKFKYEKVKKVSSRIINYIMFIIGVIHGLSNSGGSLLSLFLININNKNKLLSRINITFFYLFLALFQYLLFQILFYKIPQSSELIAIIVSVSVGFILGNNIEKIIDSKTFDKFVIVITALAAVFLLTKSI
;
A
#
# COMPACT_ATOMS: atom_id res chain seq x y z
N MET A 1 1.05 -10.07 -12.17
CA MET A 1 -0.24 -10.38 -11.52
C MET A 1 -0.92 -9.15 -10.88
N CYS A 2 -0.17 -8.10 -10.48
CA CYS A 2 -0.76 -6.91 -9.86
C CYS A 2 -1.54 -5.98 -10.82
N ILE A 3 -1.13 -5.83 -12.09
CA ILE A 3 -1.82 -4.90 -13.01
C ILE A 3 -3.29 -5.32 -13.27
N PRO A 4 -3.60 -6.59 -13.62
CA PRO A 4 -4.99 -7.01 -13.78
C PRO A 4 -5.83 -6.88 -12.50
N SER A 5 -5.21 -7.06 -11.33
CA SER A 5 -5.91 -6.91 -10.05
C SER A 5 -6.17 -5.44 -9.70
N ILE A 6 -5.22 -4.53 -9.96
CA ILE A 6 -5.44 -3.08 -9.84
C ILE A 6 -6.58 -2.65 -10.75
N PHE A 7 -6.58 -3.10 -12.00
CA PHE A 7 -7.65 -2.81 -12.95
C PHE A 7 -9.01 -3.30 -12.43
N LEU A 8 -9.07 -4.54 -11.93
CA LEU A 8 -10.28 -5.09 -11.32
C LEU A 8 -10.75 -4.23 -10.13
N GLY A 9 -9.83 -3.82 -9.26
CA GLY A 9 -10.13 -2.94 -8.14
C GLY A 9 -10.70 -1.58 -8.56
N LEU A 10 -10.14 -0.96 -9.61
CA LEU A 10 -10.63 0.30 -10.15
C LEU A 10 -12.01 0.17 -10.83
N VAL A 11 -12.27 -0.95 -11.51
CA VAL A 11 -13.60 -1.24 -12.09
C VAL A 11 -14.63 -1.42 -10.98
N LEU A 12 -14.28 -2.12 -9.89
CA LEU A 12 -15.14 -2.24 -8.72
C LEU A 12 -15.40 -0.88 -8.07
N LEU A 13 -14.36 -0.06 -7.92
CA LEU A 13 -14.48 1.32 -7.41
C LEU A 13 -15.51 2.10 -8.23
N LYS A 14 -15.32 2.17 -9.55
CA LYS A 14 -16.22 2.91 -10.45
C LYS A 14 -17.68 2.46 -10.37
N LYS A 15 -17.94 1.17 -10.08
CA LYS A 15 -19.29 0.60 -10.04
C LYS A 15 -19.97 0.68 -8.67
N TYR A 16 -19.21 0.63 -7.58
CA TYR A 16 -19.75 0.46 -6.23
C TYR A 16 -19.40 1.58 -5.25
N GLU A 17 -18.71 2.64 -5.70
CA GLU A 17 -18.39 3.80 -4.85
C GLU A 17 -19.63 4.41 -4.17
N GLU A 18 -20.78 4.42 -4.84
CA GLU A 18 -22.04 4.95 -4.28
C GLU A 18 -22.71 4.02 -3.26
N PHE A 19 -22.40 2.72 -3.27
CA PHE A 19 -23.07 1.70 -2.44
C PHE A 19 -22.23 1.24 -1.25
N LEU A 20 -20.91 1.36 -1.33
CA LEU A 20 -19.98 0.86 -0.32
C LEU A 20 -19.20 2.01 0.30
N ASN A 21 -19.26 2.13 1.62
CA ASN A 21 -18.37 3.02 2.36
C ASN A 21 -16.95 2.39 2.38
N LEU A 22 -16.18 2.71 1.34
CA LEU A 22 -14.83 2.19 1.10
C LEU A 22 -13.89 2.41 2.28
N ASN A 23 -14.08 3.47 3.07
CA ASN A 23 -13.26 3.74 4.25
C ASN A 23 -13.32 2.61 5.29
N TYR A 24 -14.51 2.04 5.53
CA TYR A 24 -14.67 0.90 6.44
C TYR A 24 -14.00 -0.36 5.90
N LEU A 25 -14.20 -0.68 4.62
CA LEU A 25 -13.59 -1.85 3.97
C LEU A 25 -12.05 -1.76 4.04
N VAL A 26 -11.51 -0.59 3.74
CA VAL A 26 -10.08 -0.34 3.79
C VAL A 26 -9.54 -0.47 5.21
N SER A 27 -10.18 0.17 6.19
CA SER A 27 -9.70 0.11 7.57
C SER A 27 -9.75 -1.33 8.10
N PHE A 28 -10.83 -2.06 7.82
CA PHE A 28 -10.96 -3.47 8.18
C PHE A 28 -9.82 -4.33 7.64
N VAL A 29 -9.49 -4.13 6.36
CA VAL A 29 -8.37 -4.79 5.70
C VAL A 29 -7.03 -4.45 6.39
N ILE A 30 -6.79 -3.18 6.72
CA ILE A 30 -5.58 -2.75 7.42
C ILE A 30 -5.50 -3.43 8.80
N VAL A 31 -6.58 -3.44 9.57
CA VAL A 31 -6.62 -4.09 10.89
C VAL A 31 -6.33 -5.59 10.79
N ILE A 32 -6.94 -6.29 9.82
CA ILE A 32 -6.65 -7.70 9.56
C ILE A 32 -5.17 -7.91 9.26
N SER A 33 -4.55 -7.03 8.47
CA SER A 33 -3.15 -7.18 8.09
C SER A 33 -2.19 -7.05 9.25
N ILE A 34 -2.47 -6.13 10.17
CA ILE A 34 -1.72 -5.99 11.43
C ILE A 34 -1.92 -7.25 12.27
N PHE A 35 -3.16 -7.75 12.40
CA PHE A 35 -3.46 -8.97 13.14
C PHE A 35 -2.73 -10.20 12.57
N LEU A 36 -2.77 -10.37 11.24
CA LEU A 36 -2.07 -11.45 10.53
C LEU A 36 -0.56 -11.36 10.72
N LYS A 37 0.01 -10.14 10.74
CA LYS A 37 1.43 -9.95 11.02
C LYS A 37 1.84 -10.59 12.35
N PHE A 38 1.11 -10.29 13.42
CA PHE A 38 1.40 -10.82 14.75
C PHE A 38 1.15 -12.34 14.85
N LYS A 39 0.09 -12.85 14.21
CA LYS A 39 -0.22 -14.29 14.24
C LYS A 39 0.80 -15.13 13.48
N TYR A 40 1.31 -14.63 12.36
CA TYR A 40 2.15 -15.39 11.44
C TYR A 40 3.65 -15.03 11.49
N GLU A 41 4.08 -14.27 12.49
CA GLU A 41 5.48 -13.86 12.69
C GLU A 41 6.47 -15.05 12.72
N LYS A 42 5.97 -16.25 13.06
CA LYS A 42 6.77 -17.49 13.18
C LYS A 42 6.78 -18.38 11.93
N VAL A 43 6.00 -18.07 10.89
CA VAL A 43 5.92 -18.92 9.68
C VAL A 43 7.03 -18.53 8.70
N LYS A 44 8.12 -19.31 8.70
CA LYS A 44 9.34 -19.05 7.90
C LYS A 44 9.23 -19.40 6.42
N LYS A 45 8.18 -20.12 5.99
CA LYS A 45 8.02 -20.55 4.59
C LYS A 45 6.57 -20.36 4.13
N VAL A 46 6.36 -19.34 3.31
CA VAL A 46 5.12 -19.14 2.56
C VAL A 46 5.36 -19.67 1.14
N SER A 47 4.45 -20.50 0.62
CA SER A 47 4.61 -21.03 -0.74
C SER A 47 4.45 -19.93 -1.80
N SER A 48 5.11 -20.09 -2.95
CA SER A 48 5.03 -19.12 -4.06
C SER A 48 3.60 -18.90 -4.55
N ARG A 49 2.74 -19.93 -4.51
CA ARG A 49 1.31 -19.81 -4.84
C ARG A 49 0.58 -18.88 -3.87
N ILE A 50 0.81 -19.02 -2.56
CA ILE A 50 0.18 -18.16 -1.55
C ILE A 50 0.66 -16.71 -1.70
N ILE A 51 1.95 -16.50 -1.98
CA ILE A 51 2.50 -15.16 -2.26
C ILE A 51 1.76 -14.52 -3.44
N ASN A 52 1.57 -15.26 -4.54
CA ASN A 52 0.84 -14.75 -5.71
C ASN A 52 -0.62 -14.38 -5.38
N TYR A 53 -1.31 -15.19 -4.58
CA TYR A 53 -2.68 -14.86 -4.12
C TYR A 53 -2.72 -13.61 -3.25
N ILE A 54 -1.78 -13.47 -2.30
CA ILE A 54 -1.70 -12.28 -1.45
C ILE A 54 -1.39 -11.04 -2.30
N MET A 55 -0.46 -11.13 -3.25
CA MET A 55 -0.14 -10.03 -4.17
C MET A 55 -1.33 -9.65 -5.05
N PHE A 56 -2.16 -10.61 -5.46
CA PHE A 56 -3.41 -10.34 -6.18
C PHE A 56 -4.40 -9.57 -5.30
N ILE A 57 -4.63 -10.01 -4.06
CA ILE A 57 -5.51 -9.34 -3.09
C ILE A 57 -5.02 -7.91 -2.81
N ILE A 58 -3.72 -7.74 -2.59
CA ILE A 58 -3.06 -6.43 -2.44
C ILE A 58 -3.34 -5.56 -3.66
N GLY A 59 -3.18 -6.10 -4.88
CA GLY A 59 -3.46 -5.38 -6.12
C GLY A 59 -4.91 -4.91 -6.23
N VAL A 60 -5.87 -5.76 -5.89
CA VAL A 60 -7.31 -5.40 -5.91
C VAL A 60 -7.60 -4.31 -4.89
N ILE A 61 -7.10 -4.46 -3.67
CA ILE A 61 -7.31 -3.47 -2.62
C ILE A 61 -6.61 -2.16 -2.96
N HIS A 62 -5.44 -2.21 -3.60
CA HIS A 62 -4.74 -1.03 -4.08
C HIS A 62 -5.56 -0.30 -5.16
N GLY A 63 -6.11 -1.04 -6.14
CA GLY A 63 -7.01 -0.48 -7.14
C GLY A 63 -8.27 0.15 -6.55
N LEU A 64 -8.88 -0.51 -5.56
CA LEU A 64 -10.02 0.02 -4.79
C LEU A 64 -9.65 1.23 -3.93
N SER A 65 -8.42 1.28 -3.42
CA SER A 65 -7.97 2.24 -2.42
C SER A 65 -6.45 2.33 -2.37
N ASN A 66 -5.90 3.53 -2.15
CA ASN A 66 -4.45 3.69 -2.02
C ASN A 66 -3.83 2.96 -0.78
N SER A 67 -4.67 2.33 0.06
CA SER A 67 -4.25 1.57 1.25
C SER A 67 -3.62 0.21 0.96
N GLY A 68 -3.78 -0.33 -0.25
CA GLY A 68 -3.20 -1.63 -0.61
C GLY A 68 -1.67 -1.66 -0.42
N GLY A 69 -1.02 -0.51 -0.51
CA GLY A 69 0.41 -0.44 -0.25
C GLY A 69 0.78 -0.57 1.25
N SER A 70 -0.10 -0.19 2.19
CA SER A 70 0.09 -0.45 3.62
C SER A 70 0.11 -1.96 3.91
N LEU A 71 -0.76 -2.72 3.23
CA LEU A 71 -0.75 -4.19 3.29
C LEU A 71 0.53 -4.77 2.72
N LEU A 72 0.95 -4.24 1.56
CA LEU A 72 2.17 -4.65 0.90
C LEU A 72 3.40 -4.42 1.78
N SER A 73 3.49 -3.28 2.46
CA SER A 73 4.64 -2.96 3.30
C SER A 73 4.76 -3.95 4.47
N LEU A 74 3.66 -4.24 5.16
CA LEU A 74 3.61 -5.25 6.22
C LEU A 74 3.97 -6.64 5.70
N PHE A 75 3.46 -7.01 4.52
CA PHE A 75 3.73 -8.30 3.89
C PHE A 75 5.19 -8.48 3.51
N LEU A 76 5.79 -7.47 2.86
CA LEU A 76 7.19 -7.50 2.43
C LEU A 76 8.17 -7.49 3.61
N ILE A 77 7.88 -6.76 4.69
CA ILE A 77 8.72 -6.79 5.91
C ILE A 77 8.78 -8.20 6.49
N ASN A 78 7.64 -8.91 6.51
CA ASN A 78 7.57 -10.28 7.01
C ASN A 78 8.32 -11.28 6.11
N ILE A 79 8.12 -11.22 4.79
CA ILE A 79 8.81 -12.14 3.85
C ILE A 79 10.31 -11.92 3.85
N ASN A 80 10.75 -10.67 3.98
CA ASN A 80 12.16 -10.32 3.97
C ASN A 80 12.85 -10.55 5.32
N ASN A 81 12.27 -11.34 6.23
CA ASN A 81 12.81 -11.65 7.55
C ASN A 81 13.22 -10.40 8.35
N LYS A 82 12.46 -9.31 8.22
CA LYS A 82 12.76 -8.01 8.87
C LYS A 82 14.11 -7.41 8.48
N ASN A 83 14.70 -7.83 7.35
CA ASN A 83 15.87 -7.18 6.79
C ASN A 83 15.47 -5.79 6.30
N LYS A 84 15.92 -4.74 7.00
CA LYS A 84 15.59 -3.34 6.72
C LYS A 84 15.88 -2.95 5.27
N LEU A 85 17.08 -3.26 4.77
CA LEU A 85 17.51 -2.85 3.43
C LEU A 85 16.66 -3.52 2.35
N LEU A 86 16.51 -4.84 2.44
CA LEU A 86 15.72 -5.62 1.48
C LEU A 86 14.25 -5.20 1.50
N SER A 87 13.69 -4.96 2.69
CA SER A 87 12.32 -4.48 2.86
C SER A 87 12.13 -3.10 2.24
N ARG A 88 13.06 -2.16 2.45
CA ARG A 88 12.98 -0.83 1.84
C ARG A 88 13.01 -0.88 0.32
N ILE A 89 13.97 -1.61 -0.25
CA ILE A 89 14.10 -1.73 -1.71
C ILE A 89 12.82 -2.30 -2.31
N ASN A 90 12.33 -3.42 -1.76
CA ASN A 90 11.12 -4.07 -2.26
C ASN A 90 9.89 -3.18 -2.08
N ILE A 91 9.70 -2.57 -0.91
CA ILE A 91 8.57 -1.69 -0.65
C ILE A 91 8.57 -0.53 -1.64
N THR A 92 9.67 0.23 -1.75
CA THR A 92 9.76 1.38 -2.65
C THR A 92 9.47 0.99 -4.09
N PHE A 93 10.09 -0.10 -4.57
CA PHE A 93 9.88 -0.58 -5.93
C PHE A 93 8.41 -0.96 -6.20
N PHE A 94 7.84 -1.80 -5.35
CA PHE A 94 6.47 -2.27 -5.55
C PHE A 94 5.46 -1.13 -5.36
N TYR A 95 5.63 -0.24 -4.38
CA TYR A 95 4.74 0.90 -4.18
C TYR A 95 4.75 1.86 -5.37
N LEU A 96 5.93 2.18 -5.90
CA LEU A 96 6.05 3.02 -7.09
C LEU A 96 5.34 2.38 -8.27
N PHE A 97 5.56 1.08 -8.49
CA PHE A 97 4.91 0.33 -9.55
C PHE A 97 3.39 0.32 -9.40
N LEU A 98 2.87 -0.03 -8.22
CA LEU A 98 1.45 -0.08 -7.90
C LEU A 98 0.78 1.29 -8.10
N ALA A 99 1.37 2.36 -7.56
CA ALA A 99 0.84 3.72 -7.67
C ALA A 99 0.87 4.23 -9.12
N LEU A 100 1.96 3.99 -9.87
CA LEU A 100 2.07 4.36 -11.27
C LEU A 100 0.97 3.71 -12.12
N PHE A 101 0.80 2.39 -12.00
CA PHE A 101 -0.20 1.67 -12.79
C PHE A 101 -1.62 2.02 -12.35
N GLN A 102 -1.88 2.19 -11.06
CA GLN A 102 -3.18 2.65 -10.59
C GLN A 102 -3.51 4.03 -11.16
N TYR A 103 -2.57 4.97 -11.12
CA TYR A 103 -2.76 6.33 -11.64
C TYR A 103 -3.06 6.33 -13.15
N LEU A 104 -2.26 5.61 -13.95
CA LEU A 104 -2.48 5.49 -15.39
C LEU A 104 -3.84 4.86 -15.71
N LEU A 105 -4.20 3.75 -15.05
CA LEU A 105 -5.48 3.08 -15.26
C LEU A 105 -6.65 3.94 -14.80
N PHE A 106 -6.49 4.72 -13.73
CA PHE A 106 -7.50 5.64 -13.23
C PHE A 106 -7.80 6.73 -14.26
N GLN A 107 -6.77 7.33 -14.86
CA GLN A 107 -6.96 8.33 -15.94
C GLN A 107 -7.74 7.74 -17.12
N ILE A 108 -7.41 6.52 -17.54
CA ILE A 108 -8.09 5.83 -18.64
C ILE A 108 -9.55 5.53 -18.28
N LEU A 109 -9.82 4.96 -17.10
CA LEU A 109 -11.16 4.50 -16.71
C LEU A 109 -12.12 5.64 -16.36
N PHE A 110 -11.61 6.74 -15.81
CA PHE A 110 -12.42 7.88 -15.38
C PHE A 110 -12.33 9.08 -16.33
N TYR A 111 -11.64 8.93 -17.47
CA TYR A 111 -11.44 9.97 -18.49
C TYR A 111 -10.94 11.30 -17.91
N LYS A 112 -10.02 11.22 -16.94
CA LYS A 112 -9.44 12.40 -16.29
C LYS A 112 -8.04 12.66 -16.82
N ILE A 113 -7.86 13.79 -17.51
CA ILE A 113 -6.56 14.29 -17.94
C ILE A 113 -6.01 15.14 -16.80
N PRO A 114 -4.77 14.89 -16.33
CA PRO A 114 -4.21 15.63 -15.22
C PRO A 114 -3.89 17.06 -15.63
N GLN A 115 -4.07 17.99 -14.70
CA GLN A 115 -3.62 19.36 -14.90
C GLN A 115 -2.10 19.45 -14.73
N SER A 116 -1.45 20.41 -15.39
CA SER A 116 0.00 20.63 -15.28
C SER A 116 0.45 20.92 -13.84
N SER A 117 -0.37 21.64 -13.07
CA SER A 117 -0.17 21.90 -11.64
C SER A 117 -0.12 20.62 -10.81
N GLU A 118 -0.99 19.65 -11.10
CA GLU A 118 -1.04 18.35 -10.40
C GLU A 118 0.22 17.53 -10.69
N LEU A 119 0.70 17.53 -11.94
CA LEU A 119 1.93 16.84 -12.32
C LEU A 119 3.16 17.43 -11.61
N ILE A 120 3.24 18.76 -11.52
CA ILE A 120 4.31 19.44 -10.77
C ILE A 120 4.24 19.07 -9.29
N ALA A 121 3.04 19.07 -8.71
CA ALA A 121 2.85 18.68 -7.31
C ALA A 121 3.31 17.22 -7.05
N ILE A 122 3.03 16.29 -7.98
CA ILE A 122 3.51 14.91 -7.90
C ILE A 122 5.04 14.89 -7.91
N ILE A 123 5.70 15.55 -8.87
CA ILE A 123 7.17 15.57 -8.98
C ILE A 123 7.81 16.14 -7.71
N VAL A 124 7.28 17.26 -7.20
CA VAL A 124 7.77 17.88 -5.96
C VAL A 124 7.58 16.94 -4.77
N SER A 125 6.41 16.35 -4.60
CA SER A 125 6.12 15.45 -3.48
C SER A 125 7.03 14.21 -3.47
N VAL A 126 7.27 13.60 -4.64
CA VAL A 126 8.18 12.45 -4.78
C VAL A 126 9.62 12.85 -4.46
N SER A 127 10.06 14.02 -4.93
CA SER A 127 11.41 14.53 -4.70
C SER A 127 11.66 14.82 -3.22
N VAL A 128 10.72 15.51 -2.56
CA VAL A 128 10.78 15.78 -1.12
C VAL A 128 10.77 14.48 -0.32
N GLY A 129 9.88 13.54 -0.66
CA GLY A 129 9.80 12.24 -0.01
C GLY A 129 11.09 11.42 -0.14
N PHE A 130 11.73 11.46 -1.31
CA PHE A 130 13.03 10.81 -1.54
C PHE A 130 14.13 11.38 -0.64
N ILE A 131 14.26 12.71 -0.57
CA ILE A 131 15.28 13.38 0.25
C ILE A 131 15.06 13.08 1.73
N LEU A 132 13.84 13.30 2.22
CA LEU A 132 13.50 13.07 3.63
C LEU A 132 13.67 11.59 4.01
N GLY A 133 13.18 10.68 3.17
CA GLY A 133 13.25 9.24 3.43
C GLY A 133 14.70 8.72 3.54
N ASN A 134 15.62 9.23 2.72
CA ASN A 134 17.03 8.85 2.79
C ASN A 134 17.75 9.44 4.02
N ASN A 135 17.38 10.65 4.45
CA ASN A 135 17.96 11.25 5.65
C ASN A 135 17.48 10.57 6.93
N ILE A 136 16.17 10.34 7.04
CA ILE A 136 15.55 9.68 8.20
C ILE A 136 16.11 8.26 8.37
N GLU A 137 16.37 7.55 7.27
CA GLU A 137 16.81 6.17 7.35
C GLU A 137 18.16 5.98 8.05
N LYS A 138 19.07 6.95 7.91
CA LYS A 138 20.38 6.89 8.60
C LYS A 138 20.25 6.92 10.12
N ILE A 139 19.11 7.39 10.63
CA ILE A 139 18.83 7.59 12.06
C ILE A 139 18.11 6.38 12.66
N ILE A 140 17.30 5.67 11.86
CA ILE A 140 16.39 4.63 12.34
C ILE A 140 17.04 3.23 12.25
N ASP A 141 17.00 2.45 13.34
CA ASP A 141 17.45 1.06 13.34
C ASP A 141 16.39 0.08 12.78
N SER A 142 16.72 -1.19 12.56
CA SER A 142 15.77 -2.15 11.97
C SER A 142 14.54 -2.43 12.84
N LYS A 143 14.69 -2.43 14.17
CA LYS A 143 13.58 -2.68 15.11
C LYS A 143 12.62 -1.50 15.18
N THR A 144 13.15 -0.28 15.23
CA THR A 144 12.35 0.95 15.21
C THR A 144 11.66 1.13 13.87
N PHE A 145 12.30 0.81 12.75
CA PHE A 145 11.67 0.84 11.43
C PHE A 145 10.39 -0.02 11.37
N ASP A 146 10.48 -1.28 11.83
CA ASP A 146 9.31 -2.18 11.84
C ASP A 146 8.18 -1.64 12.72
N LYS A 147 8.51 -1.10 13.92
CA LYS A 147 7.52 -0.47 14.80
C LYS A 147 6.88 0.76 14.17
N PHE A 148 7.67 1.62 13.51
CA PHE A 148 7.15 2.81 12.83
C PHE A 148 6.15 2.44 11.75
N VAL A 149 6.44 1.43 10.93
CA VAL A 149 5.51 0.97 9.88
C VAL A 149 4.21 0.49 10.48
N ILE A 150 4.24 -0.29 11.57
CA ILE A 150 3.01 -0.73 12.26
C ILE A 150 2.23 0.48 12.79
N VAL A 151 2.89 1.41 13.48
CA VAL A 151 2.23 2.59 14.09
C VAL A 151 1.57 3.46 13.03
N ILE A 152 2.28 3.77 11.95
CA ILE A 152 1.73 4.57 10.84
C ILE A 152 0.54 3.85 10.19
N THR A 153 0.64 2.53 10.01
CA THR A 153 -0.44 1.74 9.42
C THR A 153 -1.66 1.67 10.34
N ALA A 154 -1.46 1.56 11.66
CA ALA A 154 -2.54 1.60 12.65
C ALA A 154 -3.21 2.98 12.69
N LEU A 155 -2.43 4.06 12.68
CA LEU A 155 -2.95 5.44 12.62
C LEU A 155 -3.76 5.67 11.35
N ALA A 156 -3.33 5.14 10.20
CA ALA A 156 -4.09 5.22 8.95
C ALA A 156 -5.45 4.50 9.07
N ALA A 157 -5.50 3.34 9.71
CA ALA A 157 -6.75 2.62 9.95
C ALA A 157 -7.71 3.41 10.85
N VAL A 158 -7.19 4.00 11.94
CA VAL A 158 -7.98 4.83 12.86
C VAL A 158 -8.51 6.07 12.14
N PHE A 159 -7.65 6.79 11.41
CA PHE A 159 -8.04 7.98 10.66
C PHE A 159 -9.17 7.69 9.65
N LEU A 160 -9.09 6.55 8.95
CA LEU A 160 -10.13 6.14 8.01
C LEU A 160 -11.46 5.82 8.70
N LEU A 161 -11.43 5.18 9.88
CA LEU A 161 -12.64 4.92 10.67
C LEU A 161 -13.29 6.22 11.15
N THR A 162 -12.49 7.17 11.63
CA THR A 162 -13.01 8.46 12.10
C THR A 162 -13.57 9.31 10.97
N LYS A 163 -13.01 9.22 9.75
CA LYS A 163 -13.54 9.94 8.57
C LYS A 163 -14.88 9.38 8.09
N SER A 164 -15.22 8.14 8.46
CA SER A 164 -16.43 7.44 8.02
C SER A 164 -17.62 7.54 8.96
N ILE A 165 -17.48 8.26 10.08
CA ILE A 165 -18.53 8.62 11.05
C ILE A 165 -18.97 10.05 10.72
#